data_AF-A0A6G2FTH3-F1
#
_entry.id   AF-A0A6G2FTH3-F1
#
_cell.length_a   1.000
_cell.length_b   1.000
_cell.length_c   1.000
_cell.angle_alpha   90.00
_cell.angle_beta   90.00
_cell.angle_gamma   90.00
#
_symmetry.space_group_name_H-M   'P 1'
#
loop_
_entity.id
_entity.type
_entity.pdbx_description
1 polymer ?
#
loop_
_entity_poly.entity_id
_entity_poly.type
_entity_poly.pdbx_seq_one_letter_code
_entity_poly.pdbx_strand_id
1 'polypeptide(L)'
;MRGREYLCQLVMSIEHPDEVAKIMSALDSETRVRTFHLLHQGMSPKDIAEQELDYTRSGIQPYLNSFKEAGLVEVEGKKYRFTEKGEKVHELLTEFDKLHKDLNELQEFLVENPDVVPDEVLEEIERRRREQESE
;
A
#
# COMPACT_ATOMS: atom_id res chain seq x y z
N MET A 1 -16.17 15.49 -11.06
CA MET A 1 -17.04 14.31 -10.83
C MET A 1 -16.60 12.96 -11.44
N ARG A 2 -15.86 12.90 -12.57
CA ARG A 2 -15.55 11.60 -13.26
C ARG A 2 -14.66 10.61 -12.49
N GLY A 3 -13.78 11.08 -11.60
CA GLY A 3 -12.88 10.20 -10.84
C GLY A 3 -13.61 9.30 -9.83
N ARG A 4 -14.68 9.81 -9.21
CA ARG A 4 -15.52 9.02 -8.29
C ARG A 4 -16.33 7.95 -9.02
N GLU A 5 -16.85 8.26 -10.20
CA GLU A 5 -17.57 7.28 -11.03
C GLU A 5 -16.65 6.15 -11.52
N TYR A 6 -15.42 6.49 -11.94
CA TYR A 6 -14.43 5.49 -12.33
C TYR A 6 -14.01 4.60 -11.15
N LEU A 7 -13.75 5.17 -9.99
CA LEU A 7 -13.44 4.40 -8.78
C LEU A 7 -14.62 3.52 -8.35
N CYS A 8 -15.86 4.02 -8.41
CA CYS A 8 -17.04 3.20 -8.17
C CYS A 8 -17.16 2.06 -9.18
N GLN A 9 -16.93 2.30 -10.47
CA GLN A 9 -16.96 1.24 -11.49
C GLN A 9 -15.87 0.19 -11.26
N LEU A 10 -14.67 0.61 -10.88
CA LEU A 10 -13.55 -0.29 -10.59
C LEU A 10 -13.80 -1.12 -9.32
N VAL A 11 -14.39 -0.52 -8.29
CA VAL A 11 -14.80 -1.23 -7.07
C VAL A 11 -15.94 -2.21 -7.37
N MET A 12 -16.88 -1.85 -8.24
CA MET A 12 -17.96 -2.72 -8.68
C MET A 12 -17.50 -3.87 -9.59
N SER A 13 -16.27 -3.83 -10.12
CA SER A 13 -15.67 -4.93 -10.88
C SER A 13 -14.80 -5.86 -10.02
N ILE A 14 -14.73 -5.65 -8.70
CA ILE A 14 -14.03 -6.57 -7.80
C ILE A 14 -14.90 -7.83 -7.62
N GLU A 15 -14.43 -8.97 -8.11
CA GLU A 15 -15.17 -10.24 -8.04
C GLU A 15 -15.34 -10.76 -6.60
N HIS A 16 -14.39 -10.44 -5.72
CA HIS A 16 -14.34 -10.90 -4.33
C HIS A 16 -14.04 -9.75 -3.35
N PRO A 17 -14.97 -8.80 -3.15
CA PRO A 17 -14.73 -7.59 -2.38
C PRO A 17 -14.41 -7.86 -0.91
N ASP A 18 -15.01 -8.90 -0.31
CA ASP A 18 -14.76 -9.27 1.08
C ASP A 18 -13.32 -9.74 1.31
N GLU A 19 -12.76 -10.49 0.35
CA GLU A 19 -11.37 -10.94 0.41
C GLU A 19 -10.40 -9.78 0.27
N VAL A 20 -10.68 -8.83 -0.62
CA VAL A 20 -9.89 -7.60 -0.76
C VAL A 20 -9.95 -6.78 0.52
N ALA A 21 -11.14 -6.55 1.08
CA ALA A 21 -11.31 -5.82 2.32
C ALA A 21 -10.52 -6.47 3.47
N LYS A 22 -10.52 -7.80 3.55
CA LYS A 22 -9.76 -8.55 4.56
C LYS A 22 -8.25 -8.34 4.45
N ILE A 23 -7.70 -8.35 3.23
CA ILE A 23 -6.28 -8.05 2.98
C ILE A 23 -5.97 -6.61 3.38
N MET A 24 -6.80 -5.65 2.97
CA MET A 24 -6.62 -4.24 3.28
C MET A 24 -6.69 -3.97 4.79
N SER A 25 -7.62 -4.60 5.50
CA SER A 25 -7.68 -4.54 6.97
C SER A 25 -6.47 -5.17 7.64
N ALA A 26 -5.91 -6.24 7.07
CA ALA A 26 -4.68 -6.83 7.58
C ALA A 26 -3.46 -5.92 7.42
N LEU A 27 -3.51 -4.96 6.49
CA LEU A 27 -2.43 -4.03 6.11
C LEU A 27 -2.81 -2.56 6.31
N ASP A 28 -3.73 -2.28 7.25
CA ASP A 28 -4.38 -0.97 7.44
C ASP A 28 -3.50 0.17 8.00
N SER A 29 -2.23 -0.11 8.25
CA SER A 29 -1.32 0.83 8.90
C SER A 29 0.12 0.60 8.47
N GLU A 30 0.90 1.67 8.49
CA GLU A 30 2.34 1.65 8.17
C GLU A 30 3.07 0.56 8.96
N THR A 31 2.82 0.47 10.27
CA THR A 31 3.43 -0.54 11.15
C THR A 31 3.13 -1.96 10.69
N ARG A 32 1.90 -2.25 10.25
CA ARG A 32 1.52 -3.57 9.74
C ARG A 32 2.17 -3.86 8.40
N VAL A 33 2.18 -2.91 7.48
CA VAL A 33 2.86 -3.05 6.17
C VAL A 33 4.35 -3.31 6.39
N ARG A 34 5.01 -2.56 7.27
CA ARG A 34 6.41 -2.77 7.64
C ARG A 34 6.65 -4.12 8.30
N THR A 35 5.80 -4.53 9.24
CA THR A 35 5.88 -5.86 9.88
C THR A 35 5.79 -6.97 8.83
N PHE A 36 4.84 -6.86 7.89
CA PHE A 36 4.65 -7.81 6.80
C PHE A 36 5.91 -7.87 5.92
N HIS A 37 6.45 -6.73 5.52
CA HIS A 37 7.67 -6.66 4.72
C HIS A 37 8.89 -7.29 5.43
N LEU A 38 9.13 -6.97 6.70
CA LEU A 38 10.26 -7.53 7.45
C LEU A 38 10.12 -9.05 7.68
N LEU A 39 8.89 -9.52 7.85
CA LEU A 39 8.60 -10.95 7.96
C LEU A 39 8.92 -11.68 6.65
N HIS A 40 8.63 -11.05 5.50
CA HIS A 40 8.99 -11.57 4.17
C HIS A 40 10.50 -11.68 3.98
N GLN A 41 11.25 -10.70 4.48
CA GLN A 41 12.73 -10.73 4.51
C GLN A 41 13.31 -11.81 5.45
N GLY A 42 12.46 -12.56 6.16
CA GLY A 42 12.84 -13.67 7.02
C GLY A 42 13.18 -13.27 8.45
N MET A 43 12.92 -12.02 8.86
CA MET A 43 13.10 -11.62 10.25
C MET A 43 12.13 -12.37 11.16
N SER A 44 12.60 -12.72 12.37
CA SER A 44 11.72 -13.38 13.32
C SER A 44 10.74 -12.36 13.93
N PRO A 45 9.52 -12.79 14.30
CA PRO A 45 8.57 -11.94 15.03
C PRO A 45 9.19 -11.25 16.25
N LYS A 46 10.09 -11.93 16.96
CA LYS A 46 10.76 -11.36 18.12
C LYS A 46 11.67 -10.19 17.71
N ASP A 47 12.48 -10.38 16.68
CA ASP A 47 13.42 -9.36 16.21
C ASP A 47 12.67 -8.14 15.65
N ILE A 48 11.58 -8.36 14.91
CA ILE A 48 10.74 -7.27 14.40
C ILE A 48 10.18 -6.43 15.56
N ALA A 49 9.63 -7.10 16.58
CA ALA A 49 9.07 -6.39 17.73
C ALA A 49 10.14 -5.58 18.48
N GLU A 50 11.29 -6.20 18.81
CA GLU A 50 12.29 -5.60 19.69
C GLU A 50 13.21 -4.59 18.98
N GLN A 51 13.52 -4.79 17.69
CA GLN A 51 14.56 -4.01 16.99
C GLN A 51 13.98 -2.95 16.05
N GLU A 52 12.82 -3.23 15.45
CA GLU A 52 12.28 -2.37 14.37
C GLU A 52 11.11 -1.51 14.83
N LEU A 53 10.35 -1.99 15.82
CA LEU A 53 9.10 -1.36 16.26
C LEU A 53 9.13 -0.84 17.71
N ASP A 54 10.21 -1.10 18.46
CA ASP A 54 10.31 -0.82 19.90
C ASP A 54 9.09 -1.32 20.71
N TYR A 55 8.67 -2.55 20.38
CA TYR A 55 7.52 -3.21 20.95
C TYR A 55 7.89 -4.45 21.76
N THR A 56 6.99 -4.81 22.67
CA THR A 56 7.01 -6.16 23.24
C THR A 56 6.59 -7.18 22.18
N ARG A 57 7.10 -8.40 22.27
CA ARG A 57 6.70 -9.50 21.39
C ARG A 57 5.18 -9.71 21.33
N SER A 58 4.47 -9.48 22.44
CA SER A 58 3.01 -9.53 22.50
C SER A 58 2.32 -8.46 21.64
N GLY A 59 2.96 -7.32 21.42
CA GLY A 59 2.42 -6.19 20.67
C GLY A 59 2.21 -6.49 19.19
N ILE A 60 3.01 -7.38 18.59
CA ILE A 60 2.90 -7.72 17.16
C ILE A 60 2.00 -8.93 16.90
N GLN A 61 1.63 -9.69 17.94
CA GLN A 61 0.82 -10.90 17.78
C GLN A 61 -0.54 -10.63 17.09
N PRO A 62 -1.24 -9.50 17.37
CA PRO A 62 -2.44 -9.14 16.62
C PRO A 62 -2.19 -9.02 15.11
N TYR A 63 -1.04 -8.50 14.68
CA TYR A 63 -0.71 -8.35 13.27
C TYR A 63 -0.50 -9.71 12.60
N LEU A 64 0.28 -10.59 13.25
CA LEU A 64 0.50 -11.96 12.77
C LEU A 64 -0.81 -12.74 12.65
N ASN A 65 -1.72 -12.56 13.60
CA ASN A 65 -3.05 -13.16 13.55
C ASN A 65 -3.86 -12.61 12.36
N SER A 66 -3.88 -11.29 12.14
CA SER A 66 -4.55 -10.69 10.98
C SER A 66 -3.99 -11.18 9.65
N PHE A 67 -2.66 -11.29 9.52
CA PHE A 67 -2.04 -11.82 8.29
C PHE A 67 -2.44 -13.27 8.04
N LYS A 68 -2.47 -14.09 9.09
CA LYS A 68 -2.89 -15.49 9.02
C LYS A 68 -4.37 -15.62 8.66
N GLU A 69 -5.23 -14.84 9.31
CA GLU A 69 -6.66 -14.80 9.03
C GLU A 69 -6.92 -14.37 7.59
N ALA A 70 -6.18 -13.40 7.06
CA ALA A 70 -6.24 -12.98 5.66
C ALA A 70 -5.64 -14.00 4.66
N GLY A 71 -5.04 -15.09 5.15
CA GLY A 71 -4.43 -16.13 4.33
C GLY A 71 -3.12 -15.69 3.66
N LEU A 72 -2.47 -14.64 4.18
CA LEU A 72 -1.21 -14.12 3.64
C LEU A 72 0.00 -14.89 4.17
N VAL A 73 -0.11 -15.40 5.39
CA VAL A 73 0.95 -16.19 6.04
C VAL A 73 0.38 -17.43 6.68
N GLU A 74 1.21 -18.45 6.79
CA GLU A 74 0.94 -19.67 7.54
C GLU A 74 2.06 -19.97 8.54
N VAL A 75 1.76 -20.85 9.50
CA VAL A 75 2.73 -21.26 10.52
C VAL A 75 3.13 -22.70 10.26
N GLU A 76 4.40 -22.91 9.96
CA GLU A 76 4.98 -24.25 9.83
C GLU A 76 5.96 -24.48 10.99
N GLY A 77 5.52 -25.28 11.97
CA GLY A 77 6.26 -25.49 13.21
C GLY A 77 6.37 -24.21 14.03
N LYS A 78 7.58 -23.62 14.08
CA LYS A 78 7.88 -22.38 14.83
C LYS A 78 8.13 -21.17 13.92
N LYS A 79 7.98 -21.32 12.60
CA LYS A 79 8.27 -20.29 11.63
C LYS A 79 7.00 -19.84 10.91
N TYR A 80 6.97 -18.57 10.58
CA TYR A 80 5.97 -18.01 9.67
C TYR A 80 6.50 -18.15 8.24
N ARG A 81 5.65 -18.58 7.33
CA ARG A 81 5.92 -18.61 5.89
C ARG A 81 4.83 -17.84 5.15
N PHE A 82 5.21 -17.23 4.05
CA PHE A 82 4.27 -16.57 3.16
C PHE A 82 3.56 -17.63 2.32
N THR A 83 2.26 -17.45 2.14
CA THR A 83 1.48 -18.24 1.17
C THR A 83 1.70 -17.66 -0.23
N GLU A 84 1.28 -18.37 -1.28
CA GLU A 84 1.29 -17.80 -2.65
C GLU A 84 0.51 -16.46 -2.73
N LYS A 85 -0.59 -16.35 -1.97
CA LYS A 85 -1.36 -15.11 -1.83
C LYS A 85 -0.54 -14.02 -1.15
N GLY A 86 0.18 -14.36 -0.08
CA GLY A 86 1.06 -13.44 0.63
C GLY A 86 2.19 -12.90 -0.24
N GLU A 87 2.85 -13.77 -1.01
CA GLU A 87 3.92 -13.41 -1.94
C GLU A 87 3.41 -12.40 -2.97
N LYS A 88 2.29 -12.70 -3.64
CA LYS A 88 1.68 -11.79 -4.63
C LYS A 88 1.29 -10.44 -4.04
N VAL A 89 0.76 -10.42 -2.81
CA VAL A 89 0.43 -9.16 -2.13
C VAL A 89 1.70 -8.36 -1.83
N HIS A 90 2.78 -9.00 -1.41
CA HIS A 90 4.06 -8.33 -1.17
C HIS A 90 4.68 -7.77 -2.46
N GLU A 91 4.63 -8.53 -3.56
CA GLU A 91 5.06 -8.06 -4.89
C GLU A 91 4.29 -6.79 -5.30
N LEU A 92 2.96 -6.81 -5.19
CA LEU A 92 2.11 -5.65 -5.51
C LEU A 92 2.43 -4.43 -4.64
N LEU A 93 2.69 -4.62 -3.34
CA LEU A 93 3.09 -3.53 -2.45
C LEU A 93 4.44 -2.94 -2.86
N THR A 94 5.39 -3.78 -3.27
CA THR A 94 6.73 -3.36 -3.71
C THR A 94 6.67 -2.60 -5.04
N GLU A 95 5.84 -3.07 -5.98
CA GLU A 95 5.59 -2.36 -7.24
C GLU A 95 4.92 -1.00 -7.00
N PHE A 96 3.96 -0.95 -6.09
CA PHE A 96 3.29 0.29 -5.72
C PHE A 96 4.24 1.30 -5.08
N ASP A 97 5.13 0.88 -4.18
CA ASP A 97 6.16 1.74 -3.58
C ASP A 97 7.10 2.32 -4.64
N LYS A 98 7.53 1.49 -5.60
CA LYS A 98 8.34 1.96 -6.73
C LYS A 98 7.60 3.00 -7.57
N LEU A 99 6.34 2.74 -7.92
CA LEU A 99 5.53 3.69 -8.68
C LEU A 99 5.37 5.01 -7.91
N HIS A 100 5.13 4.95 -6.59
CA HIS A 100 5.01 6.12 -5.75
C HIS A 100 6.31 6.94 -5.75
N LYS A 101 7.47 6.29 -5.67
CA LYS A 101 8.77 6.93 -5.75
C LYS A 101 8.98 7.62 -7.11
N ASP A 102 8.73 6.91 -8.20
CA ASP A 102 8.87 7.46 -9.56
C ASP A 102 7.97 8.70 -9.76
N LEU A 103 6.75 8.68 -9.20
CA LEU A 103 5.82 9.82 -9.23
C LEU A 103 6.34 11.02 -8.43
N ASN A 104 6.94 10.79 -7.25
CA ASN A 104 7.50 11.86 -6.44
C ASN A 104 8.73 12.50 -7.13
N GLU A 105 9.63 11.69 -7.69
CA GLU A 105 10.78 12.18 -8.46
C GLU A 105 10.34 13.03 -9.67
N LEU A 106 9.29 12.61 -10.37
CA LEU A 106 8.72 13.39 -11.47
C LEU A 106 8.11 14.71 -10.98
N GLN A 107 7.40 14.71 -9.84
CA GLN A 107 6.87 15.94 -9.27
C GLN A 107 7.97 16.92 -8.90
N GLU A 108 9.04 16.46 -8.25
CA GLU A 108 10.20 17.29 -7.92
C GLU A 108 10.85 17.88 -9.18
N PHE A 109 11.07 17.06 -10.21
CA PHE A 109 11.62 17.51 -11.48
C PHE A 109 10.79 18.62 -12.14
N LEU A 110 9.47 18.48 -12.16
CA LEU A 110 8.57 19.48 -12.75
C LEU A 110 8.50 20.77 -11.94
N VAL A 111 8.66 20.70 -10.61
CA VAL A 111 8.76 21.89 -9.74
C VAL A 111 10.07 22.64 -10.00
N GLU A 112 11.17 21.93 -10.21
CA GLU A 112 12.47 22.54 -10.50
C GLU A 112 12.57 23.07 -11.93
N ASN A 113 11.80 22.49 -12.86
CA ASN A 113 11.83 22.84 -14.28
C ASN A 113 10.39 23.13 -14.76
N PRO A 114 9.78 24.26 -14.35
CA PRO A 114 8.42 24.58 -14.77
C PRO A 114 8.31 24.81 -16.29
N ASP A 115 9.41 25.22 -16.93
CA ASP A 115 9.46 25.54 -18.36
C ASP A 115 9.34 24.32 -19.29
N VAL A 116 9.48 23.08 -18.77
CA VAL A 116 9.26 21.84 -19.55
C VAL A 116 7.83 21.33 -19.44
N VAL A 117 6.96 21.96 -18.64
CA VAL A 117 5.53 21.66 -18.65
C VAL A 117 4.92 22.34 -19.87
N PRO A 118 4.33 21.61 -20.84
CA PRO A 118 3.67 22.23 -21.97
C PRO A 118 2.54 23.14 -21.50
N ASP A 119 2.38 24.31 -22.13
CA ASP A 119 1.33 25.30 -21.80
C ASP A 119 -0.06 24.66 -21.74
N GLU A 120 -0.33 23.70 -22.63
CA GLU A 120 -1.58 22.93 -22.71
C GLU A 120 -1.90 22.16 -21.42
N VAL A 121 -0.87 21.68 -20.71
CA VAL A 121 -1.02 20.97 -19.43
C VAL A 121 -1.28 21.97 -18.29
N LEU A 122 -0.60 23.11 -18.30
CA LEU A 122 -0.82 24.20 -17.33
C LEU A 122 -2.24 24.76 -17.45
N GLU A 123 -2.71 25.00 -18.68
CA GLU A 123 -4.07 25.45 -18.96
C GLU A 123 -5.13 24.45 -18.46
N GLU A 124 -4.91 23.14 -18.64
CA GLU A 124 -5.82 22.10 -18.13
C GLU A 124 -5.84 22.04 -16.59
N ILE A 125 -4.70 22.23 -15.94
CA ILE A 125 -4.60 22.28 -14.47
C ILE A 125 -5.37 23.49 -13.94
N GLU A 126 -5.18 24.68 -14.52
CA GLU A 126 -5.90 25.89 -14.13
C GLU A 126 -7.41 25.76 -14.36
N ARG A 127 -7.80 25.18 -15.51
CA ARG A 127 -9.21 24.93 -15.83
C ARG A 127 -9.88 24.08 -14.75
N ARG A 128 -9.25 22.97 -14.35
CA ARG A 128 -9.77 22.09 -13.30
C ARG A 128 -9.83 22.75 -11.94
N ARG A 129 -8.88 23.62 -11.61
CA ARG A 129 -8.88 24.38 -10.35
C ARG A 129 -10.04 25.36 -10.29
N ARG A 130 -10.31 26.10 -11.38
CA ARG A 130 -11.47 27.00 -11.49
C ARG A 130 -12.80 26.25 -11.41
N GLU A 131 -12.87 25.06 -12.00
CA GLU A 131 -14.06 24.18 -11.91
C GLU A 131 -14.31 23.70 -10.47
N GLN A 132 -13.26 23.41 -9.68
CA GLN A 132 -13.38 23.00 -8.27
C GLN A 132 -13.68 24.14 -7.29
N GLU A 133 -13.23 25.36 -7.58
CA GLU A 133 -13.51 26.56 -6.77
C GLU A 133 -14.93 27.13 -7.02
N SER A 134 -15.64 26.62 -8.04
CA SER A 134 -17.00 27.04 -8.41
C SER A 134 -18.10 26.08 -7.94
N GLU A 135 -17.74 24.95 -7.30
CA GLU A 135 -18.65 23.98 -6.65
C GLU A 135 -18.69 24.18 -5.12
#